data_AF-A0A2W4ZQ17-F1
#
_entry.id   AF-A0A2W4ZQ17-F1
#
_cell.length_a   1.000
_cell.length_b   1.000
_cell.length_c   1.000
_cell.angle_alpha   90.00
_cell.angle_beta   90.00
_cell.angle_gamma   90.00
#
_symmetry.space_group_name_H-M   'P 1'
#
loop_
_entity.id
_entity.type
_entity.pdbx_description
1 polymer ?
#
loop_
_entity_poly.entity_id
_entity_poly.type
_entity_poly.pdbx_seq_one_letter_code
_entity_poly.pdbx_strand_id
1 'polypeptide(L)'
;MAKKKKKPAGWKGHVFLIVALLSSVMFSAIMIIFVIGMIPTLVAGVVDKTHGRIRCLTVGAMNFAGCAPFMIEVFKKGNDVSTAIAYMVQPRTIVVIYFAAAMGYLIDWAMTGIVSSIMVQRARGKLKNMEKQKKELVERWGPEVTGTMPLDEFGFAVGEMGTIAGESTVKS
;
A
#
# COMPACT_ATOMS: atom_id res chain seq x y z
N MET A 1 5.42 17.80 -10.66
CA MET A 1 4.56 16.60 -10.68
C MET A 1 3.50 16.75 -11.77
N ALA A 2 3.59 15.99 -12.86
CA ALA A 2 2.63 16.07 -13.96
C ALA A 2 1.28 15.43 -13.57
N LYS A 3 0.20 16.23 -13.57
CA LYS A 3 -1.17 15.74 -13.38
C LYS A 3 -1.54 14.83 -14.57
N LYS A 4 -1.63 13.51 -14.34
CA LYS A 4 -2.16 12.55 -15.31
C LYS A 4 -3.59 12.97 -15.72
N LYS A 5 -3.77 13.45 -16.95
CA LYS A 5 -5.09 13.75 -17.52
C LYS A 5 -5.91 12.45 -17.61
N LYS A 6 -7.09 12.42 -16.97
CA LYS A 6 -8.02 11.29 -17.06
C LYS A 6 -8.49 11.18 -18.51
N LYS A 7 -8.30 10.01 -19.14
CA LYS A 7 -8.85 9.75 -20.47
C LYS A 7 -10.39 9.72 -20.38
N PRO A 8 -11.13 10.35 -21.29
CA PRO A 8 -12.59 10.25 -21.29
C PRO A 8 -12.99 8.78 -21.47
N ALA A 9 -14.03 8.34 -20.75
CA ALA A 9 -14.54 6.99 -20.87
C ALA A 9 -14.96 6.75 -22.33
N GLY A 10 -14.33 5.79 -23.01
CA GLY A 10 -14.69 5.45 -24.39
C GLY A 10 -16.09 4.83 -24.46
N TRP A 11 -16.64 4.69 -25.66
CA TRP A 11 -17.96 4.09 -25.93
C TRP A 11 -18.24 2.80 -25.15
N LYS A 12 -17.23 1.93 -24.99
CA LYS A 12 -17.31 0.70 -24.19
C LYS A 12 -17.68 0.96 -22.72
N GLY A 13 -17.20 2.06 -22.14
CA GLY A 13 -17.53 2.50 -20.79
C GLY A 13 -18.97 2.98 -20.65
N HIS A 14 -19.49 3.70 -21.65
CA HIS A 14 -20.90 4.10 -21.66
C HIS A 14 -21.84 2.91 -21.82
N VAL A 15 -21.52 1.97 -22.71
CA VAL A 15 -22.29 0.71 -22.85
C VAL A 15 -22.29 -0.08 -21.54
N PHE A 16 -21.13 -0.22 -20.89
CA PHE A 16 -21.04 -0.89 -19.59
C PHE A 16 -21.91 -0.21 -18.52
N LEU A 17 -21.90 1.13 -18.44
CA LEU A 17 -22.72 1.88 -17.50
C LEU A 17 -24.22 1.69 -17.75
N ILE A 18 -24.66 1.69 -19.01
CA ILE A 18 -26.07 1.49 -19.38
C ILE A 18 -26.53 0.08 -19.02
N VAL A 19 -25.72 -0.94 -19.32
CA VAL A 19 -26.02 -2.32 -18.96
C VAL A 19 -26.08 -2.48 -17.43
N ALA A 20 -25.11 -1.91 -16.70
CA ALA A 20 -25.11 -1.94 -15.24
C ALA A 20 -26.35 -1.25 -14.64
N LEU A 21 -26.77 -0.12 -15.20
CA LEU A 21 -27.98 0.60 -14.77
C LEU A 21 -29.24 -0.24 -15.03
N LEU A 22 -29.37 -0.85 -16.21
CA LEU A 22 -30.50 -1.72 -16.54
C LEU A 22 -30.56 -2.96 -15.64
N SER A 23 -29.42 -3.60 -15.38
CA SER A 23 -29.33 -4.71 -14.43
C SER A 23 -29.71 -4.27 -13.01
N SER A 24 -29.33 -3.06 -12.58
CA SER A 24 -29.71 -2.51 -11.28
C SER A 24 -31.22 -2.35 -11.12
N VAL A 25 -31.93 -1.95 -12.18
CA VAL A 25 -33.38 -1.77 -12.15
C VAL A 25 -34.09 -3.12 -12.07
N MET A 26 -33.58 -4.14 -12.75
CA MET A 26 -34.11 -5.51 -12.66
C MET A 26 -33.87 -6.17 -11.30
N PHE A 27 -32.82 -5.76 -10.58
CA PHE A 27 -32.44 -6.30 -9.27
C PHE A 27 -32.52 -5.26 -8.15
N SER A 28 -33.65 -4.55 -8.09
CA SER A 28 -33.88 -3.44 -7.15
C SER A 28 -33.62 -3.81 -5.67
N ALA A 29 -34.09 -4.98 -5.22
CA ALA A 29 -33.94 -5.40 -3.83
C ALA A 29 -32.47 -5.74 -3.46
N ILE A 30 -31.73 -6.41 -4.35
CA ILE A 30 -30.30 -6.69 -4.17
C ILE A 30 -29.50 -5.39 -4.13
N MET A 31 -29.83 -4.42 -4.99
CA MET A 31 -29.11 -3.16 -5.05
C MET A 31 -29.24 -2.33 -3.77
N ILE A 32 -30.40 -2.36 -3.11
CA ILE A 32 -30.59 -1.70 -1.81
C ILE A 32 -29.66 -2.30 -0.75
N ILE A 33 -29.61 -3.63 -0.66
CA ILE A 33 -28.74 -4.34 0.29
C ILE A 33 -27.27 -4.04 -0.01
N PHE A 34 -26.90 -4.05 -1.29
CA PHE A 34 -25.54 -3.76 -1.72
C PHE A 34 -25.12 -2.33 -1.35
N VAL A 35 -25.96 -1.33 -1.63
CA VAL A 35 -25.64 0.08 -1.35
C VAL A 35 -25.49 0.31 0.16
N ILE A 36 -26.41 -0.20 0.98
CA ILE A 36 -26.34 0.01 2.43
C ILE A 36 -25.23 -0.85 3.04
N GLY A 37 -25.09 -2.09 2.61
CA GLY A 37 -24.05 -3.01 3.08
C GLY A 37 -22.64 -2.55 2.73
N MET A 38 -22.46 -1.81 1.63
CA MET A 38 -21.15 -1.28 1.21
C MET A 38 -20.80 0.10 1.81
N ILE A 39 -21.64 0.68 2.68
CA ILE A 39 -21.31 1.94 3.40
C ILE A 39 -19.95 1.88 4.11
N PRO A 40 -19.60 0.81 4.87
CA PRO A 40 -18.28 0.70 5.51
C PRO A 40 -17.12 0.74 4.50
N THR A 41 -17.32 0.22 3.29
CA THR A 41 -16.32 0.25 2.21
C THR A 41 -16.10 1.67 1.70
N LEU A 42 -17.17 2.48 1.59
CA LEU A 42 -17.06 3.89 1.22
C LEU A 42 -16.26 4.67 2.26
N VAL A 43 -16.54 4.41 3.55
CA VAL A 43 -15.77 5.01 4.66
C VAL A 43 -14.30 4.60 4.56
N ALA A 44 -14.00 3.32 4.34
CA ALA A 44 -12.63 2.84 4.15
C ALA A 44 -11.94 3.54 2.96
N GLY A 45 -12.65 3.75 1.85
CA GLY A 45 -12.12 4.45 0.68
C GLY A 45 -11.81 5.93 0.92
N VAL A 46 -12.54 6.60 1.81
CA VAL A 46 -12.29 7.99 2.21
C VAL A 46 -11.11 8.08 3.20
N VAL A 47 -11.02 7.12 4.13
CA VAL A 47 -10.00 7.09 5.18
C VAL A 47 -8.65 6.58 4.65
N ASP A 48 -8.63 5.78 3.59
CA ASP A 48 -7.43 5.14 3.06
C ASP A 48 -6.45 6.15 2.44
N LYS A 49 -5.34 6.38 3.14
CA LYS A 49 -4.19 7.20 2.69
C LYS A 49 -3.07 6.36 2.08
N THR A 50 -3.25 5.04 1.94
CA THR A 50 -2.21 4.10 1.50
C THR A 50 -1.94 4.23 0.00
N HIS A 51 -0.66 4.13 -0.39
CA HIS A 51 -0.29 4.13 -1.80
C HIS A 51 -0.90 2.90 -2.50
N GLY A 52 -1.76 3.13 -3.50
CA GLY A 52 -2.47 2.05 -4.22
C GLY A 52 -3.82 1.65 -3.64
N ARG A 53 -4.31 2.30 -2.57
CA ARG A 53 -5.63 2.05 -1.95
C ARG A 53 -5.91 0.58 -1.57
N ILE A 54 -4.90 -0.10 -1.06
CA ILE A 54 -4.96 -1.54 -0.73
C ILE A 54 -5.92 -1.80 0.45
N ARG A 55 -5.99 -0.88 1.42
CA ARG A 55 -6.93 -0.97 2.55
C ARG A 55 -8.38 -0.89 2.07
N CYS A 56 -8.69 0.03 1.16
CA CYS A 56 -10.01 0.12 0.55
C CYS A 56 -10.39 -1.18 -0.19
N LEU A 57 -9.44 -1.79 -0.90
CA LEU A 57 -9.68 -3.02 -1.66
C LEU A 57 -9.94 -4.22 -0.75
N THR A 58 -9.12 -4.40 0.29
CA THR A 58 -9.23 -5.52 1.24
C THR A 58 -10.50 -5.42 2.08
N VAL A 59 -10.79 -4.25 2.64
CA VAL A 59 -12.04 -4.00 3.38
C VAL A 59 -13.25 -4.16 2.47
N GLY A 60 -13.18 -3.65 1.24
CA GLY A 60 -14.26 -3.77 0.26
C GLY A 60 -14.54 -5.21 -0.14
N ALA A 61 -13.51 -6.01 -0.38
CA ALA A 61 -13.65 -7.43 -0.71
C ALA A 61 -14.24 -8.22 0.46
N MET A 62 -13.76 -7.96 1.68
CA MET A 62 -14.27 -8.65 2.87
C MET A 62 -15.72 -8.28 3.18
N ASN A 63 -16.06 -6.99 3.10
CA ASN A 63 -17.42 -6.50 3.31
C ASN A 63 -18.39 -7.02 2.23
N PHE A 64 -17.95 -7.07 0.98
CA PHE A 64 -18.72 -7.68 -0.10
C PHE A 64 -18.97 -9.18 0.14
N ALA A 65 -17.96 -9.93 0.59
CA ALA A 65 -18.12 -11.33 0.95
C ALA A 65 -19.13 -11.52 2.09
N GLY A 66 -19.16 -10.62 3.07
CA GLY A 66 -20.16 -10.59 4.13
C GLY A 66 -21.58 -10.28 3.64
N CYS A 67 -21.72 -9.46 2.60
CA CYS A 67 -23.00 -9.10 1.99
C CYS A 67 -23.54 -10.20 1.05
N ALA A 68 -22.66 -11.00 0.44
CA ALA A 68 -23.00 -12.03 -0.54
C ALA A 68 -24.12 -13.01 -0.11
N PRO A 69 -24.09 -13.62 1.10
CA PRO A 69 -25.15 -14.55 1.51
C PRO A 69 -26.53 -13.89 1.59
N PHE A 70 -26.60 -12.64 2.07
CA PHE A 70 -27.86 -11.89 2.17
C PHE A 70 -28.44 -11.54 0.80
N MET A 71 -27.57 -11.19 -0.17
CA MET A 71 -27.97 -10.94 -1.55
C MET A 71 -28.57 -12.19 -2.20
N ILE A 72 -27.98 -13.36 -1.96
CA ILE A 72 -28.50 -14.65 -2.47
C ILE A 72 -29.83 -14.98 -1.81
N GLU A 73 -29.99 -14.74 -0.51
CA GLU A 73 -31.22 -15.05 0.22
C GLU A 73 -32.41 -14.22 -0.30
N VAL A 74 -32.19 -12.93 -0.55
CA VAL A 74 -33.23 -12.05 -1.10
C VAL A 74 -33.53 -12.34 -2.56
N PHE A 75 -32.52 -12.73 -3.35
CA PHE A 75 -32.74 -13.21 -4.70
C PHE A 75 -33.67 -14.44 -4.73
N LYS A 76 -33.42 -15.43 -3.85
CA LYS A 76 -34.22 -16.66 -3.77
C LYS A 76 -35.65 -16.43 -3.28
N LYS A 77 -35.87 -15.39 -2.47
CA LYS A 77 -37.19 -15.05 -1.90
C LYS A 77 -38.08 -14.19 -2.81
N GLY A 78 -37.66 -13.94 -4.06
CA GLY A 78 -38.48 -13.25 -5.05
C GLY A 78 -38.16 -11.77 -5.25
N ASN A 79 -37.01 -11.30 -4.75
CA ASN A 79 -36.46 -9.98 -5.08
C ASN A 79 -37.41 -8.81 -4.75
N ASP A 80 -38.19 -8.94 -3.68
CA ASP A 80 -39.08 -7.89 -3.22
C ASP A 80 -38.35 -6.85 -2.33
N VAL A 81 -38.65 -5.58 -2.56
CA VAL A 81 -38.04 -4.44 -1.86
C VAL A 81 -38.44 -4.44 -0.38
N SER A 82 -39.67 -4.82 -0.05
CA SER A 82 -40.12 -4.88 1.35
C SER A 82 -39.31 -5.91 2.16
N THR A 83 -39.02 -7.04 1.53
CA THR A 83 -38.22 -8.12 2.10
C THR A 83 -36.77 -7.67 2.30
N ALA A 84 -36.16 -6.99 1.32
CA ALA A 84 -34.79 -6.47 1.45
C ALA A 84 -34.63 -5.49 2.63
N ILE A 85 -35.59 -4.57 2.81
CA ILE A 85 -35.56 -3.63 3.92
C ILE A 85 -35.71 -4.37 5.26
N ALA A 86 -36.63 -5.33 5.34
CA ALA A 86 -36.81 -6.15 6.53
C ALA A 86 -35.52 -6.91 6.92
N TYR A 87 -34.79 -7.45 5.94
CA TYR A 87 -33.50 -8.10 6.18
C TYR A 87 -32.42 -7.15 6.66
N MET A 88 -32.38 -5.91 6.15
CA MET A 88 -31.38 -4.91 6.55
C MET A 88 -31.58 -4.41 7.98
N VAL A 89 -32.81 -4.35 8.46
CA VAL A 89 -33.13 -3.92 9.84
C VAL A 89 -32.91 -5.05 10.85
N GLN A 90 -32.73 -6.30 10.39
CA GLN A 90 -32.42 -7.40 11.30
C GLN A 90 -31.05 -7.22 11.95
N PRO A 91 -30.95 -7.37 13.29
CA PRO A 91 -29.69 -7.17 14.02
C PRO A 91 -28.60 -8.14 13.55
N ARG A 92 -28.96 -9.36 13.16
CA ARG A 92 -28.02 -10.34 12.59
C ARG A 92 -27.28 -9.79 11.36
N THR A 93 -28.00 -9.17 10.44
CA THR A 93 -27.46 -8.64 9.18
C THR A 93 -26.47 -7.52 9.44
N ILE A 94 -26.85 -6.58 10.31
CA ILE A 94 -26.00 -5.46 10.70
C ILE A 94 -24.70 -5.97 11.35
N VAL A 95 -24.80 -6.90 12.31
CA VAL A 95 -23.63 -7.46 12.99
C VAL A 95 -22.67 -8.10 11.98
N VAL A 96 -23.17 -8.89 11.02
CA VAL A 96 -22.30 -9.54 10.02
C VAL A 96 -21.61 -8.54 9.11
N ILE A 97 -22.33 -7.51 8.63
CA ILE A 97 -21.76 -6.47 7.75
C ILE A 97 -20.65 -5.70 8.48
N TYR A 98 -20.91 -5.24 9.70
CA TYR A 98 -19.92 -4.52 10.48
C TYR A 98 -18.75 -5.41 10.91
N PHE A 99 -19.00 -6.69 11.21
CA PHE A 99 -17.95 -7.65 11.54
C PHE A 99 -17.04 -7.93 10.34
N ALA A 100 -17.61 -8.10 9.14
CA ALA A 100 -16.84 -8.27 7.91
C ALA A 100 -15.97 -7.05 7.60
N ALA A 101 -16.51 -5.83 7.80
CA ALA A 101 -15.74 -4.61 7.66
C ALA A 101 -14.60 -4.50 8.69
N ALA A 102 -14.87 -4.84 9.95
CA ALA A 102 -13.87 -4.86 11.02
C ALA A 102 -12.76 -5.88 10.75
N MET A 103 -13.11 -7.08 10.26
CA MET A 103 -12.16 -8.08 9.82
C MET A 103 -11.26 -7.57 8.70
N GLY A 104 -11.82 -6.86 7.72
CA GLY A 104 -11.03 -6.23 6.67
C GLY A 104 -9.96 -5.28 7.24
N TYR A 105 -10.32 -4.49 8.26
CA TYR A 105 -9.39 -3.59 8.93
C TYR A 105 -8.30 -4.34 9.72
N LEU A 106 -8.66 -5.45 10.38
CA LEU A 106 -7.71 -6.31 11.07
C LEU A 106 -6.68 -6.92 10.11
N ILE A 107 -7.13 -7.38 8.94
CA ILE A 107 -6.24 -7.94 7.91
C ILE A 107 -5.27 -6.85 7.40
N ASP A 108 -5.77 -5.65 7.12
CA ASP A 108 -4.93 -4.55 6.67
C ASP A 108 -3.87 -4.15 7.71
N TRP A 109 -4.26 -4.11 8.99
CA TRP A 109 -3.33 -3.80 10.07
C TRP A 109 -2.24 -4.85 10.21
N ALA A 110 -2.61 -6.14 10.19
CA ALA A 110 -1.65 -7.25 10.23
C ALA A 110 -0.69 -7.19 9.03
N MET A 111 -1.21 -6.96 7.82
CA MET A 111 -0.41 -6.87 6.61
C MET A 111 0.56 -5.69 6.63
N THR A 112 0.11 -4.52 7.10
CA THR A 112 0.97 -3.34 7.28
C THR A 112 2.11 -3.61 8.25
N GLY A 113 1.83 -4.32 9.36
CA GLY A 113 2.84 -4.75 10.32
C GLY A 113 3.89 -5.65 9.67
N ILE A 114 3.47 -6.67 8.91
CA ILE A 114 4.37 -7.60 8.22
C ILE A 114 5.24 -6.86 7.20
N VAL A 115 4.63 -6.05 6.32
CA VAL A 115 5.35 -5.34 5.26
C VAL A 115 6.39 -4.39 5.84
N SER A 116 6.06 -3.63 6.89
CA SER A 116 7.01 -2.74 7.54
C SER A 116 8.23 -3.48 8.09
N SER A 117 8.02 -4.64 8.72
CA SER A 117 9.12 -5.47 9.23
C SER A 117 10.04 -5.98 8.11
N ILE A 118 9.47 -6.43 6.99
CA ILE A 118 10.24 -6.89 5.83
C ILE A 118 11.04 -5.75 5.21
N MET A 119 10.46 -4.55 5.11
CA MET A 119 11.18 -3.37 4.60
C MET A 119 12.37 -3.01 5.48
N VAL A 120 12.21 -3.05 6.80
CA VAL A 120 13.31 -2.81 7.76
C VAL A 120 14.40 -3.88 7.61
N GLN A 121 14.02 -5.16 7.51
CA GLN A 121 15.00 -6.24 7.31
C GLN A 121 15.76 -6.09 5.98
N ARG A 122 15.06 -5.74 4.89
CA ARG A 122 15.70 -5.48 3.58
C ARG A 122 16.65 -4.28 3.65
N ALA A 123 16.27 -3.21 4.34
CA ALA A 123 17.13 -2.04 4.53
C ALA A 123 18.41 -2.41 5.30
N ARG A 124 18.28 -3.17 6.39
CA ARG A 124 19.43 -3.70 7.16
C ARG A 124 20.33 -4.61 6.32
N GLY A 125 19.74 -5.49 5.51
CA GLY A 125 20.49 -6.35 4.59
C GLY A 125 21.29 -5.55 3.55
N LYS A 126 20.69 -4.48 2.99
CA LYS A 126 21.40 -3.57 2.09
C LYS A 126 22.57 -2.85 2.78
N LEU A 127 22.35 -2.34 3.99
CA LEU A 127 23.42 -1.69 4.78
C LEU A 127 24.58 -2.66 5.04
N LYS A 128 24.29 -3.89 5.46
CA LYS A 128 25.32 -4.91 5.71
C LYS A 128 26.13 -5.24 4.46
N ASN A 129 25.48 -5.30 3.29
CA ASN A 129 26.18 -5.52 2.02
C ASN A 129 27.08 -4.33 1.66
N MET A 130 26.61 -3.10 1.87
CA MET A 130 27.41 -1.89 1.65
C MET A 130 28.61 -1.82 2.60
N GLU A 131 28.43 -2.14 3.87
CA GLU A 131 29.51 -2.22 4.86
C GLU A 131 30.55 -3.28 4.48
N LYS A 132 30.10 -4.45 4.01
CA LYS A 132 30.98 -5.52 3.53
C LYS A 132 31.81 -5.05 2.33
N GLN A 133 31.17 -4.41 1.34
CA GLN A 133 31.85 -3.85 0.18
C GLN A 133 32.86 -2.77 0.60
N LYS A 134 32.49 -1.87 1.51
CA LYS A 134 33.40 -0.85 2.06
C LYS A 134 34.62 -1.51 2.73
N LYS A 135 34.41 -2.57 3.52
CA LYS A 135 35.50 -3.29 4.19
C LYS A 135 36.44 -3.98 3.19
N GLU A 136 35.89 -4.65 2.18
CA GLU A 136 36.68 -5.29 1.11
C GLU A 136 37.51 -4.28 0.31
N LEU A 137 36.97 -3.07 0.08
CA LEU A 137 37.70 -1.99 -0.57
C LEU A 137 38.86 -1.49 0.30
N VAL A 138 38.63 -1.27 1.59
CA VAL A 138 39.67 -0.85 2.54
C VAL A 138 40.78 -1.89 2.68
N GLU A 139 40.44 -3.19 2.66
CA GLU A 139 41.43 -4.26 2.74
C GLU A 139 42.33 -4.32 1.50
N ARG A 140 41.76 -4.12 0.31
CA ARG A 140 42.50 -4.21 -0.96
C ARG A 140 43.30 -2.96 -1.31
N TRP A 141 42.78 -1.79 -0.95
CA TRP A 141 43.30 -0.50 -1.40
C TRP A 141 43.82 0.37 -0.25
N GLY A 142 43.77 -0.13 0.98
CA GLY A 142 44.17 0.63 2.16
C GLY A 142 43.09 1.62 2.64
N PRO A 143 43.34 2.26 3.79
CA PRO A 143 42.37 3.15 4.44
C PRO A 143 42.10 4.45 3.67
N GLU A 144 42.93 4.79 2.68
CA GLU A 144 42.85 6.00 1.86
C GLU A 144 41.54 6.09 1.05
N VAL A 145 40.93 4.96 0.68
CA VAL A 145 39.68 4.89 -0.10
C VAL A 145 38.42 5.14 0.75
N THR A 146 38.57 5.31 2.07
CA THR A 146 37.44 5.49 2.99
C THR A 146 36.76 6.87 2.82
N GLY A 147 37.43 7.83 2.18
CA GLY A 147 36.95 9.21 2.01
C GLY A 147 36.89 10.02 3.31
N THR A 148 37.52 9.51 4.38
CA THR A 148 37.55 10.11 5.71
C THR A 148 38.87 10.82 6.03
N MET A 149 39.87 10.73 5.15
CA MET A 149 41.14 11.44 5.30
C MET A 149 41.08 12.82 4.61
N PRO A 150 41.77 13.83 5.16
CA PRO A 150 41.94 15.10 4.46
C PRO A 150 42.69 14.87 3.14
N LEU A 151 42.20 15.50 2.08
CA LEU A 151 42.79 15.44 0.75
C LEU A 151 43.76 16.62 0.58
N ASP A 152 44.89 16.40 -0.09
CA ASP A 152 45.78 17.49 -0.51
C ASP A 152 45.17 18.30 -1.67
N GLU A 153 45.88 19.35 -2.10
CA GLU A 153 45.48 20.21 -3.23
C GLU A 153 45.32 19.44 -4.56
N PHE A 154 45.93 18.25 -4.65
CA PHE A 154 45.89 17.36 -5.82
C PHE A 154 44.87 16.21 -5.69
N GLY A 155 44.18 16.08 -4.56
CA GLY A 155 43.13 15.09 -4.32
C GLY A 155 43.59 13.74 -3.76
N PHE A 156 44.81 13.62 -3.25
CA PHE A 156 45.34 12.40 -2.61
C PHE A 156 45.14 12.43 -1.09
N ALA A 157 44.94 11.25 -0.48
CA ALA A 157 44.71 11.12 0.95
C ALA A 157 46.00 11.39 1.74
N VAL A 158 45.98 12.42 2.60
CA VAL A 158 47.12 12.75 3.47
C VAL A 158 46.97 11.97 4.77
N GLY A 159 47.64 10.82 4.86
CA GLY A 159 47.81 10.11 6.13
C GLY A 159 48.71 10.88 7.10
N GLU A 160 48.69 10.52 8.39
CA GLU A 160 49.59 11.07 9.44
C GLU A 160 51.10 10.94 9.12
N MET A 161 51.51 10.32 8.01
CA MET A 161 52.88 10.29 7.49
C MET A 161 53.32 11.57 6.74
N GLY A 162 52.49 12.61 6.64
CA GLY A 162 52.84 13.87 5.97
C GLY A 162 53.90 14.72 6.67
N THR A 163 54.33 14.38 7.89
CA THR A 163 55.30 15.17 8.65
C THR A 163 56.77 14.90 8.32
N ILE A 164 57.11 13.90 7.49
CA ILE A 164 58.52 13.51 7.25
C ILE A 164 59.09 13.85 5.86
N ALA A 165 58.31 14.38 4.93
CA ALA A 165 58.76 14.61 3.55
C ALA A 165 58.88 16.10 3.16
N GLY A 166 58.91 17.02 4.13
CA GLY A 166 58.98 18.46 3.90
C GLY A 166 60.28 19.16 4.31
N GLU A 167 61.23 18.46 4.95
CA GLU A 167 62.39 19.09 5.58
C GLU A 167 63.73 18.46 5.17
N SER A 168 64.07 18.50 3.88
CA SER A 168 65.45 18.20 3.45
C SER A 168 65.98 19.05 2.31
N THR A 169 65.36 20.19 2.00
CA THR A 169 65.88 21.15 1.03
C THR A 169 65.82 22.55 1.61
N VAL A 170 66.84 22.91 2.39
CA VAL A 170 67.49 24.23 2.48
C VAL A 170 68.34 24.21 3.75
N LYS A 171 69.66 24.00 3.62
CA LYS A 171 70.67 24.65 4.47
C LYS A 171 72.08 24.43 3.90
N SER A 172 72.60 25.57 3.42
CA SER A 172 73.99 26.04 3.32
C SER A 172 74.99 25.32 2.44
#